data_AF-A0A7S1XQ51-F1
#
_entry.id   AF-A0A7S1XQ51-F1
#
_cell.length_a   1.000
_cell.length_b   1.000
_cell.length_c   1.000
_cell.angle_alpha   90.00
_cell.angle_beta   90.00
_cell.angle_gamma   90.00
#
_symmetry.space_group_name_H-M   'P 1'
#
loop_
_entity.id
_entity.type
_entity.pdbx_description
1 polymer ?
#
loop_
_entity_poly.entity_id
_entity_poly.type
_entity_poly.pdbx_seq_one_letter_code
_entity_poly.pdbx_strand_id
1 'polypeptide(L)'
;AAGYAEDANALKGINDILNADAEDESLRKYKEQLLGAAAQGNVGDSSGPRVQIESFDVLFEDGHPEICFPGGDVTELVIKEKANYKFRIKFRVNGDIVAGLTHATKIKKLSVAIYSDETGLG
;
A
#
# COMPACT_ATOMS: atom_id res chain seq x y z
N ALA A 1 8.50 16.73 15.06
CA ALA A 1 8.15 16.17 13.74
C ALA A 1 9.40 16.21 12.89
N ALA A 2 10.05 15.06 12.68
CA ALA A 2 11.12 14.98 11.70
C ALA A 2 10.44 14.98 10.32
N GLY A 3 10.56 16.09 9.59
CA GLY A 3 10.09 16.15 8.22
C GLY A 3 10.89 15.15 7.39
N TYR A 4 10.21 14.20 6.76
CA TYR A 4 10.83 13.41 5.71
C TYR A 4 11.26 14.38 4.61
N ALA A 5 12.57 14.43 4.34
CA ALA A 5 13.08 15.16 3.19
C ALA A 5 12.51 14.47 1.94
N GLU A 6 11.96 15.26 1.02
CA GLU A 6 11.55 14.78 -0.31
C GLU A 6 12.83 14.32 -1.04
N ASP A 7 13.15 13.04 -0.91
CA ASP A 7 14.31 12.44 -1.58
C ASP A 7 14.04 12.46 -3.08
N ALA A 8 14.83 13.24 -3.84
CA ALA A 8 14.77 13.31 -5.30
C ALA A 8 15.01 11.95 -5.98
N ASN A 9 15.42 10.93 -5.22
CA ASN A 9 15.57 9.54 -5.65
C ASN A 9 14.23 8.76 -5.70
N ALA A 10 13.14 9.31 -5.14
CA ALA A 10 11.83 8.66 -5.08
C ALA A 10 11.10 8.54 -6.44
N LEU A 11 11.62 9.19 -7.49
CA LEU A 11 11.06 9.17 -8.84
C LEU A 11 11.88 8.36 -9.84
N LYS A 12 12.85 7.55 -9.38
CA LYS A 12 13.55 6.63 -10.27
C LYS A 12 12.66 5.45 -10.61
N GLY A 13 12.37 5.32 -11.90
CA GLY A 13 11.63 4.17 -12.41
C GLY A 13 12.43 2.87 -12.24
N ILE A 14 11.73 1.74 -12.29
CA ILE A 14 12.34 0.41 -12.16
C ILE A 14 13.52 0.24 -13.13
N ASN A 15 13.35 0.69 -14.37
CA ASN A 15 14.40 0.65 -15.39
C ASN A 15 15.62 1.50 -15.05
N ASP A 16 15.44 2.67 -14.44
CA ASP A 16 16.57 3.53 -14.03
C ASP A 16 17.38 2.86 -12.92
N ILE A 17 16.68 2.23 -11.97
CA ILE A 17 17.29 1.49 -10.87
C ILE A 17 18.10 0.30 -11.40
N LEU A 18 17.56 -0.46 -12.37
CA LEU A 18 18.24 -1.60 -12.98
C LEU A 18 19.48 -1.18 -13.81
N ASN A 19 19.44 -0.03 -14.47
CA ASN A 19 20.54 0.45 -15.30
C ASN A 19 21.65 1.14 -14.49
N ALA A 20 21.33 1.69 -13.32
CA ALA A 20 22.34 2.24 -12.43
C ALA A 20 23.34 1.15 -12.01
N ASP A 21 24.63 1.46 -12.01
CA ASP A 21 25.70 0.57 -11.54
C ASP A 21 25.68 -0.83 -12.16
N ALA A 22 25.31 -0.93 -13.44
CA ALA A 22 25.18 -2.22 -14.15
C ALA A 22 26.52 -3.00 -14.26
N GLU A 23 27.63 -2.32 -14.03
CA GLU A 23 28.97 -2.94 -13.96
C GLU A 23 29.26 -3.63 -12.61
N ASP A 24 28.48 -3.34 -11.56
CA ASP A 24 28.66 -3.93 -10.23
C ASP A 24 27.78 -5.17 -10.05
N GLU A 25 28.42 -6.35 -9.93
CA GLU A 25 27.72 -7.63 -9.77
C GLU A 25 26.91 -7.70 -8.47
N SER A 26 27.41 -7.10 -7.38
CA SER A 26 26.76 -7.17 -6.06
C SER A 26 25.49 -6.33 -6.04
N LEU A 27 25.55 -5.11 -6.60
CA LEU A 27 24.39 -4.23 -6.71
C LEU A 27 23.32 -4.80 -7.66
N ARG A 28 23.74 -5.48 -8.73
CA ARG A 28 22.80 -6.20 -9.61
C ARG A 28 22.03 -7.29 -8.90
N LYS A 29 22.72 -8.16 -8.14
CA LYS A 29 22.08 -9.21 -7.33
C LYS A 29 21.14 -8.63 -6.27
N TYR A 30 21.54 -7.54 -5.62
CA TYR A 30 20.72 -6.85 -4.64
C TYR A 30 19.43 -6.29 -5.24
N LYS A 31 19.51 -5.63 -6.40
CA LYS A 31 18.35 -5.07 -7.12
C LYS A 31 17.42 -6.16 -7.62
N GLU A 32 17.97 -7.27 -8.15
CA GLU A 32 17.18 -8.43 -8.57
C GLU A 32 16.43 -9.06 -7.39
N GLN A 33 17.06 -9.18 -6.22
CA GLN A 33 16.41 -9.68 -5.02
C GLN A 33 15.31 -8.72 -4.50
N LEU A 34 15.53 -7.41 -4.59
CA LEU A 34 14.57 -6.40 -4.10
C LEU A 34 13.35 -6.26 -5.03
N LEU A 35 13.58 -6.22 -6.35
CA LEU A 35 12.54 -6.03 -7.36
C LEU A 35 11.86 -7.35 -7.75
N GLY A 36 12.53 -8.49 -7.52
CA GLY A 36 12.01 -9.81 -7.84
C GLY A 36 11.55 -9.90 -9.31
N ALA A 37 10.28 -10.27 -9.52
CA ALA A 37 9.70 -10.38 -10.85
C ALA A 37 9.72 -9.06 -11.66
N ALA A 38 9.72 -7.91 -10.98
CA ALA A 38 9.78 -6.60 -11.65
C ALA A 38 11.15 -6.36 -12.31
N ALA A 39 12.24 -6.97 -11.82
CA ALA A 39 13.55 -6.92 -12.47
C ALA A 39 13.54 -7.59 -13.85
N GLN A 40 12.62 -8.54 -14.06
CA GLN A 40 12.46 -9.28 -15.31
C GLN A 40 11.43 -8.62 -16.25
N GLY A 41 10.98 -7.41 -15.93
CA GLY A 41 9.99 -6.66 -16.71
C GLY A 41 8.54 -7.03 -16.40
N ASN A 42 8.29 -7.91 -15.41
CA ASN A 42 6.93 -8.23 -14.98
C ASN A 42 6.45 -7.20 -13.94
N VAL A 43 6.00 -6.05 -14.43
CA VAL A 43 5.52 -4.93 -13.61
C VAL A 43 4.00 -4.91 -13.41
N GLY A 44 3.28 -5.98 -13.80
CA GLY A 44 1.83 -6.03 -13.71
C GLY A 44 1.14 -5.26 -14.85
N ASP A 45 -0.15 -4.95 -14.65
CA ASP A 45 -0.98 -4.34 -15.70
C ASP A 45 -0.82 -2.82 -15.73
N SER A 46 -0.15 -2.31 -16.76
CA SER A 46 0.11 -0.87 -16.93
C SER A 46 -1.10 -0.08 -17.44
N SER A 47 -2.25 -0.72 -17.73
CA SER A 47 -3.47 -0.03 -18.16
C SER A 47 -4.27 0.52 -16.96
N GLY A 48 -4.04 -0.01 -15.77
CA GLY A 48 -4.72 0.38 -14.54
C GLY A 48 -3.99 1.45 -13.72
N PRO A 49 -4.54 1.82 -12.55
CA PRO A 49 -3.84 2.70 -11.60
C PRO A 49 -2.58 2.01 -11.05
N ARG A 50 -1.58 2.82 -10.70
CA ARG A 50 -0.30 2.35 -10.12
C ARG A 50 -0.51 1.61 -8.79
N VAL A 51 -1.50 2.01 -8.00
CA VAL A 51 -1.95 1.27 -6.81
C VAL A 51 -3.41 0.93 -7.01
N GLN A 52 -3.74 -0.35 -6.97
CA GLN A 52 -5.09 -0.85 -7.08
C GLN A 52 -5.49 -1.57 -5.79
N ILE A 53 -6.57 -1.11 -5.16
CA ILE A 53 -7.13 -1.80 -4.00
C ILE A 53 -7.86 -3.05 -4.49
N GLU A 54 -7.46 -4.22 -4.01
CA GLU A 54 -8.10 -5.50 -4.32
C GLU A 54 -9.22 -5.80 -3.32
N SER A 55 -8.96 -5.58 -2.03
CA SER A 55 -10.01 -5.68 -1.00
C SER A 55 -9.68 -4.87 0.25
N PHE A 56 -10.74 -4.47 0.93
CA PHE A 56 -10.69 -3.94 2.29
C PHE A 56 -11.43 -4.91 3.19
N ASP A 57 -10.73 -5.53 4.14
CA ASP A 57 -11.28 -6.58 4.99
C ASP A 57 -11.29 -6.13 6.45
N VAL A 58 -12.36 -6.46 7.18
CA VAL A 58 -12.50 -6.26 8.62
C VAL A 58 -12.44 -7.62 9.29
N LEU A 59 -11.39 -7.82 10.09
CA LEU A 59 -11.12 -9.04 10.83
C LEU A 59 -11.55 -8.83 12.28
N PHE A 60 -12.46 -9.66 12.78
CA PHE A 60 -12.88 -9.62 14.19
C PHE A 60 -12.09 -10.65 15.00
N GLU A 61 -11.58 -10.25 16.16
CA GLU A 61 -10.83 -11.15 17.05
C GLU A 61 -11.76 -12.01 17.93
N ASP A 62 -13.02 -11.60 18.08
CA ASP A 62 -14.04 -12.27 18.90
C ASP A 62 -14.76 -13.44 18.19
N GLY A 63 -14.18 -14.00 17.13
CA GLY A 63 -14.76 -15.14 16.38
C GLY A 63 -15.96 -14.79 15.49
N HIS A 64 -16.22 -13.50 15.28
CA HIS A 64 -17.20 -13.02 14.31
C HIS A 64 -16.69 -13.25 12.86
N PRO A 65 -17.60 -13.44 11.88
CA PRO A 65 -17.20 -13.61 10.49
C PRO A 65 -16.51 -12.35 9.96
N GLU A 66 -15.43 -12.53 9.20
CA GLU A 66 -14.75 -11.43 8.53
C GLU A 66 -15.68 -10.77 7.50
N ILE A 67 -15.59 -9.45 7.39
CA ILE A 67 -16.34 -8.68 6.38
C ILE A 67 -15.33 -8.28 5.31
N CYS A 68 -15.58 -8.72 4.07
CA CYS A 68 -14.73 -8.43 2.92
C CYS A 68 -15.44 -7.44 2.00
N PHE A 69 -14.78 -6.34 1.67
CA PHE A 69 -15.23 -5.35 0.70
C PHE A 69 -14.33 -5.44 -0.55
N PRO A 70 -14.73 -6.23 -1.57
CA PRO A 70 -13.96 -6.34 -2.80
C PRO A 70 -13.90 -4.99 -3.51
N GLY A 71 -12.72 -4.60 -4.00
CA GLY A 71 -12.47 -3.29 -4.62
C GLY A 71 -12.28 -2.12 -3.64
N GLY A 72 -12.57 -2.32 -2.35
CA GLY A 72 -12.35 -1.31 -1.31
C GLY A 72 -13.52 -0.33 -1.10
N ASP A 73 -14.61 -0.46 -1.84
CA ASP A 73 -15.82 0.35 -1.65
C ASP A 73 -16.64 -0.17 -0.46
N VAL A 74 -16.60 0.60 0.63
CA VAL A 74 -17.37 0.33 1.86
C VAL A 74 -18.57 1.27 1.90
N THR A 75 -19.76 0.76 1.62
CA THR A 75 -21.00 1.56 1.66
C THR A 75 -21.56 1.65 3.08
N GLU A 76 -21.70 0.51 3.76
CA GLU A 76 -22.26 0.40 5.10
C GLU A 76 -21.51 -0.69 5.88
N LEU A 77 -20.95 -0.30 7.03
CA LEU A 77 -20.23 -1.21 7.93
C LEU A 77 -20.82 -1.09 9.34
N VAL A 78 -21.35 -2.19 9.85
CA VAL A 78 -21.89 -2.27 11.21
C VAL A 78 -20.89 -2.99 12.11
N ILE A 79 -20.30 -2.24 13.03
CA ILE A 79 -19.40 -2.76 14.05
C ILE A 79 -20.15 -2.69 15.38
N LYS A 80 -20.24 -3.82 16.09
CA LYS A 80 -20.80 -3.83 17.44
C LYS A 80 -19.93 -3.01 18.39
N GLU A 81 -20.56 -2.30 19.32
CA GLU A 81 -19.81 -1.57 20.35
C GLU A 81 -18.88 -2.50 21.13
N LYS A 82 -17.64 -2.04 21.37
CA LYS A 82 -16.57 -2.78 22.06
C LYS A 82 -16.08 -4.05 21.34
N ALA A 83 -16.39 -4.25 20.06
CA ALA A 83 -15.79 -5.35 19.29
C ALA A 83 -14.29 -5.11 19.05
N ASN A 84 -13.47 -6.15 19.17
CA ASN A 84 -12.06 -6.08 18.81
C ASN A 84 -11.91 -6.43 17.34
N TYR A 85 -11.41 -5.48 16.54
CA TYR A 85 -11.26 -5.66 15.10
C TYR A 85 -9.96 -5.07 14.57
N LYS A 86 -9.54 -5.59 13.41
CA LYS A 86 -8.38 -5.14 12.63
C LYS A 86 -8.81 -4.91 11.18
N PHE A 87 -8.25 -3.87 10.56
CA PHE A 87 -8.39 -3.65 9.12
C PHE A 87 -7.26 -4.34 8.37
N ARG A 88 -7.59 -5.03 7.29
CA ARG A 88 -6.64 -5.64 6.35
C ARG A 88 -6.91 -5.09 4.95
N ILE A 89 -5.94 -4.41 4.39
CA ILE A 89 -6.02 -3.85 3.04
C ILE A 89 -5.17 -4.71 2.12
N LYS A 90 -5.78 -5.27 1.09
CA LYS A 90 -5.07 -5.92 -0.01
C LYS A 90 -5.00 -4.96 -1.17
N PHE A 91 -3.79 -4.70 -1.62
CA PHE A 91 -3.54 -3.83 -2.76
C PHE A 91 -2.46 -4.43 -3.64
N ARG A 92 -2.53 -4.07 -4.91
CA ARG A 92 -1.54 -4.41 -5.92
C ARG A 92 -0.86 -3.13 -6.39
N VAL A 93 0.46 -3.19 -6.54
CA VAL A 93 1.24 -2.14 -7.20
C VAL A 93 1.51 -2.58 -8.63
N ASN A 94 1.19 -1.72 -9.60
CA ASN A 94 1.38 -1.95 -11.03
C ASN A 94 2.30 -0.88 -11.64
N GLY A 95 3.04 -1.26 -12.68
CA GLY A 95 3.85 -0.37 -13.50
C GLY A 95 5.20 -0.01 -12.89
N ASP A 96 5.21 0.70 -11.76
CA ASP A 96 6.44 1.25 -11.18
C ASP A 96 6.38 1.35 -9.64
N ILE A 97 7.51 1.71 -9.01
CA ILE A 97 7.64 1.75 -7.55
C ILE A 97 6.74 2.86 -6.98
N VAL A 98 6.19 2.57 -5.80
CA VAL A 98 5.43 3.53 -4.99
C VAL A 98 6.17 3.68 -3.67
N ALA A 99 6.68 4.88 -3.42
CA ALA A 99 7.32 5.23 -2.15
C ALA A 99 6.33 5.97 -1.24
N GLY A 100 6.38 5.71 0.06
CA GLY A 100 5.61 6.47 1.05
C GLY A 100 4.11 6.18 1.05
N LEU A 101 3.71 4.94 0.76
CA LEU A 101 2.29 4.59 0.75
C LEU A 101 1.73 4.75 2.16
N THR A 102 0.78 5.66 2.34
CA THR A 102 0.20 5.98 3.66
C THR A 102 -1.30 5.76 3.63
N HIS A 103 -1.82 5.10 4.66
CA HIS A 103 -3.25 4.94 4.89
C HIS A 103 -3.74 6.00 5.89
N ALA A 104 -4.64 6.88 5.44
CA ALA A 104 -5.25 7.90 6.28
C ALA A 104 -6.69 7.53 6.65
N THR A 105 -6.95 7.31 7.93
CA THR A 105 -8.27 7.02 8.47
C THR A 105 -8.92 8.29 9.00
N LYS A 106 -10.14 8.60 8.58
CA LYS A 106 -10.92 9.73 9.12
C LYS A 106 -12.33 9.28 9.48
N ILE A 107 -12.70 9.41 10.75
CA ILE A 107 -14.05 9.09 11.23
C ILE A 107 -14.75 10.40 11.61
N LYS A 108 -15.94 10.60 11.02
CA LYS A 108 -16.78 11.77 11.27
C LYS A 108 -18.12 11.32 11.85
N LYS A 109 -18.62 12.05 12.85
CA LYS A 109 -19.96 11.90 13.43
C LYS A 109 -20.67 13.25 13.34
N LEU A 110 -21.83 13.29 12.69
CA LEU A 110 -22.64 14.52 12.51
C LEU A 110 -21.80 15.71 12.00
N SER A 111 -21.03 15.50 10.93
CA SER A 111 -20.13 16.49 10.32
C SER A 111 -18.92 16.92 11.16
N VAL A 112 -18.74 16.37 12.36
CA VAL A 112 -17.57 16.62 13.22
C VAL A 112 -16.59 15.46 13.09
N ALA A 113 -15.32 15.76 12.82
CA ALA A 113 -14.26 14.75 12.85
C ALA A 113 -13.97 14.36 14.30
N ILE A 114 -14.10 13.07 14.62
CA ILE A 114 -13.89 12.53 15.97
C ILE A 114 -12.61 11.71 16.07
N TYR A 115 -12.09 11.23 14.94
CA TYR A 115 -10.86 10.47 14.87
C TYR A 115 -10.17 10.71 13.53
N SER A 116 -8.86 10.90 13.58
CA SER A 116 -8.00 11.00 12.41
C SER A 116 -6.70 10.29 12.74
N ASP A 117 -6.25 9.42 11.84
CA ASP A 117 -5.02 8.65 11.99
C ASP A 117 -4.35 8.49 10.63
N GLU A 118 -3.02 8.45 10.63
CA GLU A 118 -2.20 8.21 9.45
C GLU A 118 -1.19 7.12 9.76
N THR A 119 -1.27 6.02 9.03
CA THR A 119 -0.41 4.85 9.19
C THR A 119 0.39 4.62 7.90
N GLY A 120 1.72 4.66 7.99
CA GLY A 120 2.61 4.32 6.88
C GLY A 120 2.55 2.81 6.58
N LEU A 121 2.36 2.47 5.31
CA LEU A 121 2.32 1.10 4.78
C LEU A 121 3.60 0.70 4.04
N GLY A 122 4.48 1.65 3.73
CA GLY A 122 5.76 1.44 3.06
C GLY A 122 6.46 2.73 2.70
#